data_AF-A0A1M5HXE7-F1
#
_entry.id   AF-A0A1M5HXE7-F1
#
_cell.length_a   1.000
_cell.length_b   1.000
_cell.length_c   1.000
_cell.angle_alpha   90.00
_cell.angle_beta   90.00
_cell.angle_gamma   90.00
#
_symmetry.space_group_name_H-M   'P 1'
#
loop_
_entity.id
_entity.type
_entity.pdbx_description
1 polymer ?
#
loop_
_entity_poly.entity_id
_entity_poly.type
_entity_poly.pdbx_seq_one_letter_code
_entity_poly.pdbx_strand_id
1 'polypeptide(L)'
;MRAKPKVESLTRSRRETVTFRHPFRIKGIERQLPAGPYEVVTDEEMIEGLSFPCFRRVATMIMVPAAPPQHSSTEMISISSVDLADAQQADAVASQ
;
A
#
# COMPACT_ATOMS: atom_id res chain seq x y z
N MET A 1 -1.11 -16.24 -21.88
CA MET A 1 -0.56 -15.77 -20.59
C MET A 1 -0.92 -16.79 -19.53
N ARG A 2 0.05 -17.43 -18.88
CA ARG A 2 -0.22 -18.42 -17.81
C ARG A 2 -0.74 -17.67 -16.58
N ALA A 3 -1.97 -17.97 -16.15
CA ALA A 3 -2.40 -17.68 -14.80
C ALA A 3 -1.42 -18.37 -13.85
N LYS A 4 -0.80 -17.62 -12.93
CA LYS A 4 0.00 -18.23 -11.88
C LYS A 4 -0.95 -19.02 -10.98
N PRO A 5 -0.61 -20.26 -10.58
CA PRO A 5 -1.48 -21.07 -9.75
C PRO A 5 -1.77 -20.30 -8.46
N LYS A 6 -3.06 -20.12 -8.16
CA LYS A 6 -3.48 -19.70 -6.83
C LYS A 6 -3.29 -20.91 -5.94
N VAL A 7 -2.16 -20.97 -5.25
CA VAL A 7 -2.04 -21.83 -4.07
C VAL A 7 -3.21 -21.41 -3.18
N GLU A 8 -3.99 -22.37 -2.68
CA GLU A 8 -5.07 -22.10 -1.73
C GLU A 8 -4.45 -21.71 -0.37
N SER A 9 -3.72 -20.61 -0.32
CA SER A 9 -3.33 -19.95 0.92
C SER A 9 -4.54 -19.18 1.44
N LEU A 10 -4.84 -19.34 2.73
CA LEU A 10 -5.82 -18.51 3.45
C LEU A 10 -5.34 -17.06 3.41
N THR A 11 -5.74 -16.36 2.35
CA THR A 11 -5.35 -14.99 2.04
C THR A 11 -6.44 -14.04 2.50
N ARG A 12 -6.06 -12.97 3.19
CA ARG A 12 -6.95 -11.89 3.58
C ARG A 12 -6.40 -10.57 3.06
N SER A 13 -7.24 -9.77 2.44
CA SER A 13 -6.93 -8.37 2.12
C SER A 13 -7.51 -7.44 3.18
N ARG A 14 -6.72 -6.49 3.67
CA ARG A 14 -7.17 -5.38 4.52
C ARG A 14 -7.07 -4.08 3.75
N ARG A 15 -8.06 -3.20 3.95
CA ARG A 15 -8.06 -1.85 3.39
C ARG A 15 -8.09 -0.85 4.52
N GLU A 16 -7.26 0.17 4.44
CA GLU A 16 -7.20 1.27 5.38
C GLU A 16 -6.99 2.59 4.66
N THR A 17 -7.48 3.68 5.26
CA THR A 17 -7.26 5.02 4.72
C THR A 17 -6.11 5.68 5.48
N VAL A 18 -5.03 6.01 4.77
CA VAL A 18 -3.91 6.79 5.29
C VAL A 18 -4.04 8.21 4.78
N THR A 19 -3.98 9.20 5.68
CA THR A 19 -4.04 10.62 5.31
C THR A 19 -2.66 11.26 5.44
N PHE A 20 -2.16 11.82 4.35
CA PHE A 20 -0.95 12.64 4.33
C PHE A 20 -1.36 14.12 4.37
N ARG A 21 -0.84 14.89 5.32
CA ARG A 21 -1.13 16.33 5.46
C ARG A 21 -0.36 17.19 4.47
N HIS A 22 0.78 16.69 4.00
CA HIS A 22 1.67 17.36 3.09
C HIS A 22 1.86 16.54 1.81
N PRO A 23 2.21 17.18 0.68
CA PRO A 23 2.66 16.45 -0.49
C PRO A 23 3.88 15.57 -0.15
N PHE A 24 3.89 14.33 -0.62
CA PHE A 24 4.87 13.33 -0.21
C PHE A 24 5.43 12.55 -1.41
N ARG A 25 6.53 11.85 -1.19
CA ARG A 25 7.14 10.90 -2.13
C ARG A 25 7.29 9.56 -1.42
N ILE A 26 7.17 8.48 -2.18
CA ILE A 26 7.39 7.11 -1.72
C ILE A 26 8.15 6.35 -2.80
N LYS A 27 9.11 5.50 -2.42
CA LYS A 27 9.85 4.71 -3.41
C LYS A 27 8.89 3.81 -4.19
N GLY A 28 9.15 3.68 -5.49
CA GLY A 28 8.25 2.99 -6.43
C GLY A 28 7.21 3.91 -7.08
N ILE A 29 7.12 5.17 -6.66
CA ILE A 29 6.31 6.21 -7.33
C ILE A 29 7.21 7.38 -7.68
N GLU A 30 7.56 7.52 -8.96
CA GLU A 30 8.49 8.52 -9.49
C GLU A 30 7.96 9.97 -9.49
N ARG A 31 6.78 10.20 -8.92
CA ARG A 31 6.12 11.50 -8.86
C ARG A 31 5.78 11.87 -7.42
N GLN A 32 5.72 13.16 -7.15
CA GLN A 32 5.17 13.66 -5.89
C GLN A 32 3.65 13.46 -5.90
N LEU A 33 3.14 12.90 -4.81
CA LEU A 33 1.72 12.73 -4.59
C LEU A 33 1.17 13.93 -3.80
N PRO A 34 -0.03 14.43 -4.14
CA PRO A 34 -0.65 15.53 -3.39
C PRO A 34 -1.00 15.10 -1.95
N ALA A 35 -1.12 16.07 -1.05
CA ALA A 35 -1.70 15.82 0.27
C ALA A 35 -3.14 15.31 0.14
N GLY A 36 -3.58 14.47 1.08
CA GLY A 36 -4.93 13.93 1.10
C GLY A 36 -5.02 12.50 1.61
N PRO A 37 -6.23 11.93 1.59
CA PRO A 37 -6.47 10.53 1.94
C PRO A 37 -6.11 9.60 0.77
N TYR A 38 -5.48 8.48 1.10
CA TYR A 38 -5.13 7.40 0.18
C TYR A 38 -5.60 6.07 0.74
N GLU A 39 -6.20 5.23 -0.10
CA GLU A 39 -6.49 3.84 0.27
C GLU A 39 -5.21 3.01 0.16
N VAL A 40 -4.89 2.31 1.24
CA VAL A 40 -3.81 1.32 1.30
C VAL A 40 -4.43 -0.06 1.45
N VAL A 41 -4.04 -0.97 0.56
CA VAL A 41 -4.43 -2.38 0.58
C VAL A 41 -3.25 -3.20 1.06
N THR A 42 -3.47 -4.04 2.06
CA THR A 42 -2.47 -5.00 2.54
C THR A 42 -3.01 -6.42 2.35
N ASP A 43 -2.29 -7.23 1.59
CA ASP A 43 -2.57 -8.66 1.50
C ASP A 43 -1.75 -9.41 2.54
N GLU A 44 -2.42 -10.30 3.26
CA GLU A 44 -1.86 -11.14 4.30
C GLU A 44 -2.14 -12.61 3.97
N GLU A 45 -1.18 -13.48 4.25
CA GLU A 45 -1.36 -14.94 4.20
C GLU A 45 -1.30 -15.51 5.61
N MET A 46 -2.21 -16.43 5.93
CA MET A 46 -2.12 -17.19 7.16
C MET A 46 -0.88 -18.09 7.13
N ILE A 47 -0.14 -18.10 8.24
CA ILE A 47 0.96 -19.03 8.47
C ILE A 47 0.36 -20.31 9.04
N GLU A 48 0.40 -21.39 8.26
CA GLU A 48 -0.09 -22.70 8.68
C GLU A 48 0.87 -23.40 9.66
N GLY A 49 0.37 -24.38 10.40
CA GLY A 49 1.18 -25.22 11.31
C GLY A 49 1.54 -24.58 12.65
N LEU A 50 0.96 -23.41 12.98
CA LEU A 50 1.09 -22.77 14.29
C LEU A 50 -0.07 -23.16 15.22
N SER A 51 0.16 -23.10 16.54
CA SER A 51 -0.87 -23.39 17.55
C SER A 51 -1.96 -22.31 17.66
N PHE A 52 -1.83 -21.21 16.91
CA PHE A 52 -2.80 -20.11 16.84
C PHE A 52 -2.77 -19.45 15.45
N PRO A 53 -3.87 -18.79 15.03
CA PRO A 53 -3.89 -18.06 13.77
C PRO A 53 -2.87 -16.92 13.75
N CYS A 54 -1.92 -16.98 12.83
CA CYS A 54 -0.94 -15.92 12.58
C CYS A 54 -0.97 -15.55 11.10
N PHE A 55 -0.75 -14.28 10.77
CA PHE A 55 -0.79 -13.78 9.41
C PHE A 55 0.52 -13.05 9.10
N ARG A 56 1.11 -13.32 7.95
CA ARG A 56 2.23 -12.55 7.40
C ARG A 56 1.74 -11.65 6.29
N ARG A 57 2.22 -10.41 6.28
CA ARG A 57 2.03 -9.51 5.13
C ARG A 57 2.81 -10.04 3.94
N VAL A 58 2.16 -10.10 2.78
CA VAL A 58 2.78 -10.52 1.52
C VAL A 58 2.79 -9.42 0.46
N ALA A 59 1.91 -8.42 0.58
CA ALA A 59 1.93 -7.25 -0.28
C ALA A 59 1.33 -6.01 0.40
N THR A 60 1.79 -4.83 -0.05
CA THR A 60 1.18 -3.54 0.25
C THR A 60 1.01 -2.77 -1.06
N MET A 61 -0.18 -2.21 -1.27
CA MET A 61 -0.52 -1.42 -2.43
C MET A 61 -1.17 -0.12 -1.99
N ILE A 62 -0.99 0.94 -2.77
CA ILE A 62 -1.63 2.24 -2.55
C ILE A 62 -2.43 2.64 -3.80
N MET A 63 -3.62 3.17 -3.58
CA MET A 63 -4.48 3.75 -4.61
C MET A 63 -4.14 5.23 -4.76
N VAL A 64 -3.57 5.62 -5.90
CA VAL A 64 -3.11 7.00 -6.15
C VAL A 64 -3.78 7.60 -7.40
N PRO A 65 -3.97 8.93 -7.46
CA PRO A 65 -4.38 9.57 -8.71
C PRO A 65 -3.38 9.27 -9.81
N ALA A 66 -3.84 8.90 -11.00
CA ALA A 66 -2.97 8.54 -12.11
C ALA A 66 -2.07 9.70 -12.54
N ALA A 67 -0.95 9.34 -13.18
CA ALA A 67 0.03 10.34 -13.62
C ALA A 67 -0.57 11.30 -14.66
N PRO A 68 -0.11 12.56 -14.72
CA PRO A 68 -0.51 13.48 -15.78
C PRO A 68 -0.29 12.86 -17.18
N PRO A 69 -1.19 13.09 -18.15
CA PRO A 69 -2.35 13.99 -18.10
C PRO A 69 -3.64 13.35 -17.56
N GLN A 70 -3.61 12.08 -17.15
CA GLN A 70 -4.81 11.26 -16.89
C GLN A 70 -5.29 11.37 -15.43
N HIS A 71 -5.53 12.58 -14.93
CA HIS A 71 -5.91 12.79 -13.52
C HIS A 71 -7.28 12.21 -13.10
N SER A 72 -8.10 11.75 -14.06
CA SER A 72 -9.43 11.21 -13.80
C SER A 72 -9.45 9.73 -13.41
N SER A 73 -8.31 9.02 -13.48
CA SER A 73 -8.21 7.62 -13.08
C SER A 73 -7.38 7.44 -11.81
N THR A 74 -7.55 6.27 -11.18
CA THR A 74 -6.76 5.84 -10.02
C THR A 74 -5.90 4.65 -10.41
N GLU A 75 -4.63 4.67 -10.02
CA GLU A 75 -3.66 3.60 -10.18
C GLU A 75 -3.49 2.86 -8.86
N MET A 76 -3.45 1.53 -8.91
CA MET A 76 -3.01 0.70 -7.78
C MET A 76 -1.52 0.41 -7.96
N ILE A 77 -0.68 0.88 -7.04
CA ILE A 77 0.78 0.71 -7.12
C ILE A 77 1.26 -0.09 -5.91
N SER A 78 2.03 -1.15 -6.17
CA SER A 78 2.72 -1.89 -5.12
C SER A 78 3.85 -1.06 -4.52
N ILE A 79 3.88 -0.97 -3.20
CA ILE A 79 4.89 -0.25 -2.42
C ILE A 79 5.43 -1.18 -1.33
N SER A 80 6.61 -0.87 -0.78
CA SER A 80 7.08 -1.56 0.41
C SER A 80 6.37 -0.99 1.65
N SER A 81 6.11 -1.82 2.65
CA SER A 81 5.55 -1.35 3.92
C SER A 81 6.51 -0.46 4.71
N VAL A 82 7.82 -0.56 4.44
CA VAL A 82 8.85 0.29 5.07
C VAL A 82 8.80 1.69 4.46
N ASP A 83 8.76 1.80 3.13
CA ASP A 83 8.67 3.10 2.47
C ASP A 83 7.34 3.82 2.80
N LEU A 84 6.26 3.08 3.05
CA LEU A 84 5.00 3.65 3.55
C LEU A 84 5.17 4.26 4.95
N ALA A 85 5.82 3.53 5.87
CA ALA A 85 6.08 4.01 7.22
C ALA A 85 7.01 5.22 7.24
N ASP A 86 8.05 5.21 6.41
CA ASP A 86 8.97 6.35 6.24
C ASP A 86 8.23 7.60 5.75
N ALA A 87 7.33 7.44 4.77
CA ALA A 87 6.51 8.55 4.26
C ALA A 87 5.56 9.10 5.34
N GLN A 88 4.92 8.23 6.13
CA GLN A 88 4.05 8.64 7.24
C GLN A 88 4.84 9.40 8.32
N GLN A 89 6.05 8.94 8.64
CA GLN A 89 6.92 9.60 9.60
C GLN A 89 7.36 10.98 9.10
N ALA A 90 7.73 11.10 7.82
CA ALA A 90 8.09 12.38 7.22
C ALA A 90 6.93 13.40 7.25
N ASP A 91 5.71 12.95 6.96
CA ASP A 91 4.51 13.80 7.04
C ASP A 91 4.20 14.25 8.48
N ALA A 92 4.38 13.35 9.46
CA ALA A 92 4.20 13.66 10.86
C ALA A 92 5.20 14.74 11.33
N VAL A 93 6.47 14.63 10.93
CA VAL A 93 7.53 15.62 11.24
C VAL A 93 7.25 16.96 10.56
N ALA A 94 6.77 16.97 9.32
CA ALA A 94 6.43 18.21 8.60
C ALA A 94 5.21 18.95 9.20
N SER A 95 4.42 18.28 10.05
CA SER A 95 3.26 18.86 10.73
C SER A 95 3.59 19.52 12.08
N GLN A 96 4.84 19.44 12.54
CA GLN A 96 5.30 19.99 13.83
C GLN A 96 5.74 21.45 13.70
#